data_AF-A0A354J5K4-F1
#
_entry.id   AF-A0A354J5K4-F1
#
_cell.length_a   1.000
_cell.length_b   1.000
_cell.length_c   1.000
_cell.angle_alpha   90.00
_cell.angle_beta   90.00
_cell.angle_gamma   90.00
#
_symmetry.space_group_name_H-M   'P 1'
#
loop_
_entity.id
_entity.type
_entity.pdbx_description
1 polymer ?
#
loop_
_entity_poly.entity_id
_entity_poly.type
_entity_poly.pdbx_seq_one_letter_code
_entity_poly.pdbx_strand_id
1 'polypeptide(L)'
;AAAWLAQHVWWHYEYGQDLEFLEERGYPFLKEAAVFYEDFLVKDSDGIYQVMPSQSPENRYVGGGELPVTIGVSSAIDNELIMDLLSHCIRAAGILNIDADKIAVWTEILENLPPLQIGSKGQLLEWNKEFEEVEPDHRHVSHLFGVFPGEQIDPDRTPELYAASKVSLERRLSAGGGYTGWSRAWAACLYARFGEGDTALEHIRALIGDFATESLLDLHPPRIFQIDGNLGGTAAILEMLLQSYFEELHFLPALPKCWKNGRVSGIRARGGFTVDMEWQDGRLLKARIVSVKNRNCVIRTNHEKYSIQDSWGNPVKFTMEGSKLIFPMWNDRMYFITVE
;
A
#
# COMPACT_ATOMS: atom_id res chain seq x y z
N ALA A 1 -14.72 7.94 1.41
CA ALA A 1 -14.59 7.06 2.59
C ALA A 1 -14.89 5.59 2.29
N ALA A 2 -16.04 5.26 1.66
CA ALA A 2 -16.43 3.87 1.40
C ALA A 2 -15.39 3.07 0.59
N ALA A 3 -14.82 3.64 -0.47
CA ALA A 3 -13.77 2.99 -1.27
C ALA A 3 -12.53 2.60 -0.44
N TRP A 4 -12.03 3.48 0.43
CA TRP A 4 -10.89 3.14 1.29
C TRP A 4 -11.25 2.04 2.29
N LEU A 5 -12.42 2.10 2.93
CA LEU A 5 -12.86 1.03 3.83
C LEU A 5 -13.01 -0.33 3.12
N ALA A 6 -13.39 -0.32 1.84
CA ALA A 6 -13.50 -1.51 1.00
C ALA A 6 -12.16 -2.24 0.84
N GLN A 7 -11.03 -1.52 0.87
CA GLN A 7 -9.70 -2.12 0.87
C GLN A 7 -9.49 -3.09 2.04
N HIS A 8 -9.99 -2.76 3.24
CA HIS A 8 -9.87 -3.66 4.40
C HIS A 8 -10.69 -4.94 4.22
N VAL A 9 -11.84 -4.86 3.55
CA VAL A 9 -12.67 -6.03 3.21
C VAL A 9 -11.93 -6.93 2.21
N TRP A 10 -11.32 -6.33 1.19
CA TRP A 10 -10.47 -7.07 0.26
C TRP A 10 -9.27 -7.71 0.96
N TRP A 11 -8.53 -6.97 1.78
CA TRP A 11 -7.38 -7.51 2.51
C TRP A 11 -7.74 -8.67 3.43
N HIS A 12 -8.94 -8.67 4.03
CA HIS A 12 -9.39 -9.81 4.82
C HIS A 12 -9.39 -11.09 3.98
N TYR A 13 -9.94 -11.02 2.76
CA TYR A 13 -9.85 -12.11 1.79
C TYR A 13 -8.41 -12.35 1.34
N GLU A 14 -7.67 -11.33 0.92
CA GLU A 14 -6.35 -11.50 0.29
C GLU A 14 -5.34 -12.18 1.22
N TYR A 15 -5.36 -11.81 2.51
CA TYR A 15 -4.53 -12.45 3.54
C TYR A 15 -5.11 -13.78 4.04
N GLY A 16 -6.43 -13.97 4.03
CA GLY A 16 -7.10 -15.17 4.59
C GLY A 16 -7.35 -16.28 3.57
N GLN A 17 -7.50 -15.92 2.30
CA GLN A 17 -7.89 -16.75 1.17
C GLN A 17 -9.21 -17.52 1.37
N ASP A 18 -10.10 -16.98 2.20
CA ASP A 18 -11.41 -17.55 2.53
C ASP A 18 -12.46 -17.20 1.45
N LEU A 19 -12.82 -18.20 0.63
CA LEU A 19 -13.78 -18.02 -0.46
C LEU A 19 -15.22 -17.82 0.04
N GLU A 20 -15.58 -18.44 1.16
CA GLU A 20 -16.92 -18.29 1.75
C GLU A 20 -17.11 -16.85 2.23
N PHE A 21 -16.11 -16.30 2.93
CA PHE A 21 -16.11 -14.88 3.28
C PHE A 21 -16.22 -13.98 2.04
N LEU A 22 -15.42 -14.25 0.99
CA LEU A 22 -15.45 -13.44 -0.23
C LEU A 22 -16.82 -13.48 -0.90
N GLU A 23 -17.43 -14.65 -1.02
CA GLU A 23 -18.74 -14.84 -1.66
C GLU A 23 -19.87 -14.20 -0.85
N GLU A 24 -19.94 -14.47 0.45
CA GLU A 24 -21.10 -14.10 1.26
C GLU A 24 -21.06 -12.68 1.82
N ARG A 25 -19.85 -12.12 2.00
CA ARG A 25 -19.66 -10.85 2.75
C ARG A 25 -18.77 -9.86 2.02
N GLY A 26 -17.64 -10.33 1.50
CA GLY A 26 -16.63 -9.49 0.89
C GLY A 26 -17.10 -8.85 -0.41
N TYR A 27 -17.45 -9.69 -1.38
CA TYR A 27 -17.89 -9.27 -2.70
C TYR A 27 -19.18 -8.45 -2.67
N PRO A 28 -20.23 -8.80 -1.91
CA PRO A 28 -21.41 -7.96 -1.78
C PRO A 28 -21.08 -6.54 -1.30
N PHE A 29 -20.18 -6.37 -0.33
CA PHE A 29 -19.76 -5.04 0.12
C PHE A 29 -18.99 -4.27 -0.96
N LEU A 30 -18.02 -4.92 -1.60
CA LEU A 30 -17.23 -4.34 -2.70
C LEU A 30 -18.14 -3.86 -3.84
N LYS A 31 -19.10 -4.71 -4.24
CA LYS A 31 -20.05 -4.43 -5.32
C LYS A 31 -20.94 -3.23 -5.00
N GLU A 32 -21.54 -3.16 -3.80
CA GLU A 32 -22.37 -2.01 -3.41
C GLU A 32 -21.56 -0.71 -3.32
N ALA A 33 -20.32 -0.77 -2.84
CA ALA A 33 -19.42 0.38 -2.88
C ALA A 33 -19.12 0.84 -4.31
N ALA A 34 -18.95 -0.10 -5.25
CA ALA A 34 -18.72 0.20 -6.66
C ALA A 34 -19.95 0.79 -7.35
N VAL A 35 -21.16 0.31 -7.04
CA VAL A 35 -22.42 0.85 -7.58
C VAL A 35 -22.56 2.35 -7.28
N PHE A 36 -22.14 2.81 -6.09
CA PHE A 36 -22.11 4.25 -5.82
C PHE A 36 -21.26 5.02 -6.84
N TYR A 37 -20.07 4.51 -7.20
CA TYR A 37 -19.19 5.19 -8.16
C TYR A 37 -19.67 5.04 -9.61
N GLU A 38 -20.36 3.96 -9.96
CA GLU A 38 -21.07 3.85 -11.25
C GLU A 38 -22.07 5.00 -11.44
N ASP A 39 -22.79 5.38 -10.36
CA ASP A 39 -23.78 6.46 -10.40
C ASP A 39 -23.21 7.86 -10.13
N PHE A 40 -22.12 7.95 -9.36
CA PHE A 40 -21.54 9.23 -8.93
C PHE A 40 -20.59 9.84 -9.96
N LEU A 41 -19.90 9.01 -10.73
CA LEU A 41 -18.96 9.48 -11.75
C LEU A 41 -19.69 10.14 -12.90
N VAL A 42 -19.17 11.29 -13.34
CA VAL A 42 -19.72 12.02 -14.48
C VAL A 42 -18.74 11.92 -15.64
N LYS A 43 -19.19 11.31 -16.74
CA LYS A 43 -18.40 11.26 -17.98
C LYS A 43 -18.43 12.62 -18.68
N ASP A 44 -17.25 13.19 -18.93
CA ASP A 44 -17.14 14.45 -19.67
C ASP A 44 -17.21 14.26 -21.19
N SER A 45 -17.07 15.35 -21.95
CA SER A 45 -17.15 15.33 -23.42
C SER A 45 -16.01 14.56 -24.09
N ASP A 46 -14.89 14.36 -23.39
CA ASP A 46 -13.74 13.62 -23.88
C ASP A 46 -13.82 12.13 -23.50
N GLY A 47 -14.88 11.74 -22.78
CA GLY A 47 -15.11 10.37 -22.35
C GLY A 47 -14.45 10.02 -21.01
N ILE A 48 -13.89 10.99 -20.29
CA ILE A 48 -13.21 10.76 -19.01
C ILE A 48 -14.21 10.82 -17.86
N TYR A 49 -14.14 9.87 -16.93
CA TYR A 49 -14.97 9.82 -15.73
C TYR A 49 -14.42 10.75 -14.65
N GLN A 50 -15.13 11.85 -14.42
CA GLN A 50 -14.76 12.86 -13.43
C GLN A 50 -15.44 12.59 -12.09
N VAL A 51 -14.72 12.83 -11.00
CA VAL A 51 -15.26 12.87 -9.64
C VAL A 51 -15.61 14.32 -9.32
N MET A 52 -16.92 14.62 -9.19
CA MET A 52 -17.38 15.98 -8.92
C MET A 52 -18.63 16.00 -8.03
N PRO A 53 -18.60 16.65 -6.85
CA PRO A 53 -17.44 17.32 -6.24
C PRO A 53 -16.37 16.32 -5.75
N SER A 54 -15.11 16.76 -5.75
CA SER A 54 -13.96 16.03 -5.20
C SER A 54 -13.20 16.90 -4.19
N GLN A 55 -12.41 16.28 -3.32
CA GLN A 55 -11.58 16.97 -2.34
C GLN A 55 -10.35 16.12 -2.01
N SER A 56 -9.16 16.75 -1.91
CA SER A 56 -8.00 16.12 -1.25
C SER A 56 -8.11 16.37 0.26
N PRO A 57 -8.33 15.36 1.11
CA PRO A 57 -8.46 15.58 2.54
C PRO A 57 -7.12 16.03 3.13
N GLU A 58 -7.03 17.09 3.93
CA GLU A 58 -7.95 18.23 4.03
C GLU A 58 -7.29 19.48 3.43
N ASN A 59 -6.44 19.26 2.43
CA ASN A 59 -5.58 20.27 1.87
C ASN A 59 -6.36 21.21 0.93
N ARG A 60 -5.81 22.42 0.74
CA ARG A 60 -6.43 23.49 -0.04
C ARG A 60 -5.41 24.11 -0.99
N TYR A 61 -5.93 24.69 -2.06
CA TYR A 61 -5.12 25.38 -3.05
C TYR A 61 -5.62 26.80 -3.32
N VAL A 62 -4.75 27.63 -3.86
CA VAL A 62 -5.06 29.01 -4.27
C VAL A 62 -5.95 28.98 -5.51
N GLY A 63 -7.05 29.73 -5.51
CA GLY A 63 -7.92 29.82 -6.68
C GLY A 63 -9.30 30.46 -6.48
N GLY A 64 -9.76 30.63 -5.24
CA GLY A 64 -11.09 31.19 -4.92
C GLY A 64 -11.11 32.71 -4.79
N GLY A 65 -10.21 33.42 -5.47
CA GLY A 65 -9.95 34.84 -5.22
C GLY A 65 -9.17 35.02 -3.92
N GLU A 66 -9.76 35.69 -2.93
CA GLU A 66 -9.14 35.90 -1.61
C GLU A 66 -9.22 34.68 -0.69
N LEU A 67 -10.05 33.68 -1.02
CA LEU A 67 -10.24 32.47 -0.23
C LEU A 67 -9.60 31.25 -0.90
N PRO A 68 -9.03 30.32 -0.10
CA PRO A 68 -8.53 29.06 -0.61
C PRO A 68 -9.68 28.14 -1.06
N VAL A 69 -9.40 27.25 -2.02
CA VAL A 69 -10.36 26.28 -2.57
C VAL A 69 -10.18 24.92 -1.89
N THR A 70 -11.30 24.33 -1.46
CA THR A 70 -11.34 22.98 -0.86
C THR A 70 -12.00 21.97 -1.79
N ILE A 71 -13.01 22.38 -2.57
CA ILE A 71 -13.76 21.50 -3.46
C ILE A 71 -13.24 21.66 -4.89
N GLY A 72 -12.80 20.55 -5.48
CA GLY A 72 -12.27 20.49 -6.83
C GLY A 72 -12.95 19.39 -7.66
N VAL A 73 -12.24 18.97 -8.70
CA VAL A 73 -12.63 17.91 -9.62
C VAL A 73 -11.51 16.88 -9.61
N SER A 74 -11.85 15.61 -9.44
CA SER A 74 -10.94 14.47 -9.61
C SER A 74 -9.57 14.64 -8.96
N SER A 75 -9.55 14.92 -7.65
CA SER A 75 -8.31 14.90 -6.88
C SER A 75 -7.63 13.53 -6.97
N ALA A 76 -6.30 13.48 -6.86
CA ALA A 76 -5.55 12.26 -7.08
C ALA A 76 -6.00 11.11 -6.16
N ILE A 77 -6.27 11.41 -4.89
CA ILE A 77 -6.77 10.40 -3.94
C ILE A 77 -8.11 9.78 -4.36
N ASP A 78 -9.06 10.56 -4.87
CA ASP A 78 -10.34 9.99 -5.30
C ASP A 78 -10.16 9.05 -6.49
N ASN A 79 -9.32 9.42 -7.45
CA ASN A 79 -8.99 8.55 -8.57
C ASN A 79 -8.30 7.26 -8.07
N GLU A 80 -7.33 7.37 -7.16
CA GLU A 80 -6.63 6.23 -6.59
C GLU A 80 -7.54 5.29 -5.81
N LEU A 81 -8.48 5.84 -5.03
CA LEU A 81 -9.46 5.06 -4.28
C LEU A 81 -10.44 4.31 -5.21
N ILE A 82 -10.87 4.93 -6.31
CA ILE A 82 -11.72 4.27 -7.30
C ILE A 82 -10.92 3.20 -8.04
N MET A 83 -9.67 3.50 -8.42
CA MET A 83 -8.77 2.53 -9.03
C MET A 83 -8.60 1.29 -8.15
N ASP A 84 -8.38 1.48 -6.84
CA ASP A 84 -8.27 0.40 -5.85
C ASP A 84 -9.55 -0.44 -5.78
N LEU A 85 -10.69 0.23 -5.54
CA LEU A 85 -11.98 -0.42 -5.37
C LEU A 85 -12.38 -1.24 -6.60
N LEU A 86 -12.37 -0.64 -7.79
CA LEU A 86 -12.81 -1.33 -9.00
C LEU A 86 -11.86 -2.47 -9.39
N SER A 87 -10.56 -2.31 -9.15
CA SER A 87 -9.60 -3.40 -9.33
C SER A 87 -9.88 -4.57 -8.38
N HIS A 88 -10.27 -4.30 -7.13
CA HIS A 88 -10.70 -5.34 -6.19
C HIS A 88 -12.01 -6.00 -6.61
N CYS A 89 -12.99 -5.23 -7.08
CA CYS A 89 -14.26 -5.76 -7.59
C CYS A 89 -14.06 -6.70 -8.77
N ILE A 90 -13.23 -6.31 -9.75
CA ILE A 90 -12.90 -7.14 -10.93
C ILE A 90 -12.21 -8.43 -10.49
N ARG A 91 -11.20 -8.35 -9.60
CA ARG A 91 -10.49 -9.53 -9.10
C ARG A 91 -11.43 -10.47 -8.34
N ALA A 92 -12.26 -9.93 -7.44
CA ALA A 92 -13.22 -10.72 -6.67
C ALA A 92 -14.26 -11.42 -7.56
N ALA A 93 -14.86 -10.69 -8.50
CA ALA A 93 -15.82 -11.24 -9.45
C ALA A 93 -15.19 -12.32 -10.34
N GLY A 94 -13.93 -12.13 -10.78
CA GLY A 94 -13.17 -13.12 -11.53
C GLY A 94 -12.88 -14.40 -10.73
N ILE A 95 -12.53 -14.27 -9.45
CA ILE A 95 -12.30 -15.42 -8.54
C ILE A 95 -13.59 -16.22 -8.34
N LEU A 96 -14.72 -15.53 -8.15
CA LEU A 96 -16.03 -16.14 -7.95
C LEU A 96 -16.68 -16.59 -9.28
N ASN A 97 -16.14 -16.15 -10.42
CA ASN A 97 -16.67 -16.39 -11.77
C ASN A 97 -18.13 -15.92 -11.93
N ILE A 98 -18.40 -14.67 -11.51
CA ILE A 98 -19.72 -14.02 -11.55
C ILE A 98 -19.64 -12.61 -12.16
N ASP A 99 -20.80 -12.01 -12.47
CA ASP A 99 -20.96 -10.59 -12.83
C ASP A 99 -20.02 -10.10 -13.96
N ALA A 100 -19.88 -10.90 -15.02
CA ALA A 100 -19.05 -10.59 -16.19
C ALA A 100 -19.44 -9.27 -16.88
N ASP A 101 -20.73 -8.89 -16.84
CA ASP A 101 -21.24 -7.61 -17.32
C ASP A 101 -20.74 -6.44 -16.47
N LYS A 102 -20.69 -6.59 -15.13
CA LYS A 102 -20.12 -5.57 -14.24
C LYS A 102 -18.62 -5.44 -14.40
N ILE A 103 -17.90 -6.55 -14.60
CA ILE A 103 -16.47 -6.52 -14.91
C ILE A 103 -16.20 -5.61 -16.12
N ALA A 104 -17.00 -5.72 -17.19
CA ALA A 104 -16.88 -4.86 -18.36
C ALA A 104 -17.10 -3.37 -18.04
N VAL A 105 -18.13 -3.03 -17.25
CA VAL A 105 -18.40 -1.64 -16.81
C VAL A 105 -17.24 -1.10 -15.98
N TRP A 106 -16.76 -1.84 -14.98
CA TRP A 106 -15.67 -1.40 -14.12
C TRP A 106 -14.35 -1.25 -14.87
N THR A 107 -14.10 -2.11 -15.86
CA THR A 107 -12.91 -2.02 -16.71
C THR A 107 -12.96 -0.75 -17.56
N GLU A 108 -14.12 -0.44 -18.15
CA GLU A 108 -14.31 0.77 -18.95
C GLU A 108 -14.16 2.04 -18.11
N ILE A 109 -14.64 2.06 -16.87
CA ILE A 109 -14.38 3.17 -15.95
C ILE A 109 -12.88 3.32 -15.69
N LEU A 110 -12.19 2.23 -15.31
CA LEU A 110 -10.75 2.25 -15.02
C LEU A 110 -9.90 2.74 -16.20
N GLU A 111 -10.23 2.32 -17.42
CA GLU A 111 -9.55 2.75 -18.65
C GLU A 111 -9.77 4.24 -18.97
N ASN A 112 -10.81 4.86 -18.40
CA ASN A 112 -11.20 6.24 -18.66
C ASN A 112 -11.24 7.10 -17.37
N LEU A 113 -10.48 6.74 -16.33
CA LEU A 113 -10.24 7.62 -15.19
C LEU A 113 -9.16 8.68 -15.52
N PRO A 114 -9.19 9.85 -14.88
CA PRO A 114 -8.16 10.87 -15.09
C PRO A 114 -6.81 10.32 -14.63
N PRO A 115 -5.75 10.44 -15.45
CA PRO A 115 -4.44 9.92 -15.09
C PRO A 115 -3.84 10.71 -13.93
N LEU A 116 -3.02 10.03 -13.14
CA LEU A 116 -2.10 10.69 -12.22
C LEU A 116 -1.05 11.48 -13.00
N GLN A 117 -0.73 12.68 -12.53
CA GLN A 117 0.10 13.63 -13.26
C GLN A 117 1.31 14.07 -12.44
N ILE A 118 2.42 14.33 -13.13
CA ILE A 118 3.65 14.86 -12.53
C ILE A 118 3.70 16.36 -12.80
N GLY A 119 3.88 17.14 -11.74
CA GLY A 119 3.94 18.60 -11.79
C GLY A 119 5.31 19.15 -12.20
N SER A 120 5.36 20.47 -12.37
CA SER A 120 6.57 21.20 -12.79
C SER A 120 7.77 21.06 -11.85
N LYS A 121 7.55 20.68 -10.58
CA LYS A 121 8.61 20.49 -9.56
C LYS A 121 8.99 19.01 -9.41
N GLY A 122 8.54 18.14 -10.32
CA GLY A 122 8.77 16.70 -10.31
C GLY A 122 7.93 15.94 -9.27
N GLN A 123 6.97 16.59 -8.64
CA GLN A 123 6.08 16.04 -7.62
C GLN A 123 4.86 15.37 -8.26
N LEU A 124 4.28 14.36 -7.60
CA LEU A 124 2.95 13.88 -7.93
C LEU A 124 1.91 14.96 -7.59
N LEU A 125 1.07 15.33 -8.55
CA LEU A 125 0.05 16.36 -8.35
C LEU A 125 -1.06 15.86 -7.42
N GLU A 126 -1.43 16.70 -6.45
CA GLU A 126 -2.47 16.38 -5.47
C GLU A 126 -3.90 16.56 -6.02
N TRP A 127 -4.06 17.42 -7.03
CA TRP A 127 -5.33 17.69 -7.71
C TRP A 127 -5.21 17.42 -9.22
N ASN A 128 -6.32 17.53 -9.95
CA ASN A 128 -6.39 17.30 -11.39
C ASN A 128 -5.50 18.22 -12.25
N LYS A 129 -4.98 19.31 -11.66
CA LYS A 129 -4.05 20.25 -12.28
C LYS A 129 -3.04 20.72 -11.25
N GLU A 130 -1.96 21.33 -11.73
CA GLU A 130 -1.00 21.97 -10.85
C GLU A 130 -1.59 23.26 -10.29
N PHE A 131 -1.80 23.28 -8.97
CA PHE A 131 -2.21 24.46 -8.22
C PHE A 131 -1.14 24.85 -7.21
N GLU A 132 -1.16 26.12 -6.82
CA GLU A 132 -0.37 26.59 -5.69
C GLU A 132 -1.03 26.13 -4.38
N GLU A 133 -0.26 25.44 -3.56
CA GLU A 133 -0.70 24.92 -2.27
C GLU A 133 -0.79 26.05 -1.23
N VAL A 134 -1.85 26.03 -0.43
CA VAL A 134 -2.02 26.98 0.69
C VAL A 134 -1.19 26.52 1.90
N GLU A 135 -1.09 25.20 2.09
CA GLU A 135 -0.40 24.56 3.20
C GLU A 135 0.63 23.54 2.65
N PRO A 136 1.81 23.98 2.17
CA PRO A 136 2.84 23.06 1.66
C PRO A 136 3.33 22.06 2.72
N ASP A 137 3.14 22.35 4.01
CA ASP A 137 3.48 21.54 5.17
C ASP A 137 2.28 20.72 5.70
N HIS A 138 1.19 20.63 4.94
CA HIS A 138 -0.04 19.98 5.38
C HIS A 138 0.20 18.57 5.97
N ARG A 139 -0.57 18.21 7.00
CA ARG A 139 -0.42 16.92 7.70
C ARG A 139 -0.84 15.72 6.85
N HIS A 140 -1.73 15.88 5.87
CA HIS A 140 -2.11 14.79 4.97
C HIS A 140 -1.20 14.73 3.75
N VAL A 141 -1.02 13.50 3.25
CA VAL A 141 -0.36 13.18 1.98
C VAL A 141 -1.29 12.31 1.14
N SER A 142 -2.55 12.74 1.04
CA SER A 142 -3.67 11.95 0.50
C SER A 142 -3.42 11.39 -0.91
N HIS A 143 -2.79 12.19 -1.77
CA HIS A 143 -2.38 11.80 -3.12
C HIS A 143 -1.24 10.77 -3.17
N LEU A 144 -0.74 10.31 -2.02
CA LEU A 144 0.24 9.22 -1.92
C LEU A 144 -0.41 7.91 -1.47
N PHE A 145 -1.74 7.85 -1.41
CA PHE A 145 -2.48 6.62 -1.09
C PHE A 145 -2.04 5.46 -2.00
N GLY A 146 -1.82 5.73 -3.29
CA GLY A 146 -1.41 4.76 -4.29
C GLY A 146 -0.05 4.11 -4.03
N VAL A 147 0.81 4.72 -3.19
CA VAL A 147 2.06 4.12 -2.68
C VAL A 147 1.80 3.32 -1.41
N PHE A 148 1.06 3.91 -0.47
CA PHE A 148 0.61 3.26 0.76
C PHE A 148 -0.65 3.95 1.31
N PRO A 149 -1.69 3.20 1.71
CA PRO A 149 -1.77 1.74 1.77
C PRO A 149 -2.04 1.03 0.44
N GLY A 150 -2.33 1.77 -0.63
CA GLY A 150 -2.52 1.25 -1.97
C GLY A 150 -1.30 0.58 -2.57
N GLU A 151 -1.48 0.11 -3.81
CA GLU A 151 -0.52 -0.68 -4.58
C GLU A 151 -0.54 -0.26 -6.06
N GLN A 152 -1.10 0.90 -6.37
CA GLN A 152 -1.21 1.42 -7.74
C GLN A 152 0.15 1.93 -8.23
N ILE A 153 0.93 2.54 -7.33
CA ILE A 153 2.23 3.12 -7.62
C ILE A 153 3.33 2.17 -7.16
N ASP A 154 4.02 1.57 -8.12
CA ASP A 154 5.04 0.53 -7.91
C ASP A 154 6.34 0.88 -8.67
N PRO A 155 7.53 0.60 -8.10
CA PRO A 155 8.80 0.94 -8.72
C PRO A 155 9.07 0.24 -10.06
N ASP A 156 8.50 -0.94 -10.30
CA ASP A 156 8.72 -1.67 -11.56
C ASP A 156 7.68 -1.29 -12.63
N ARG A 157 6.42 -1.10 -12.24
CA ARG A 157 5.31 -0.86 -13.17
C ARG A 157 5.07 0.61 -13.47
N THR A 158 5.30 1.50 -12.50
CA THR A 158 5.07 2.95 -12.61
C THR A 158 6.27 3.75 -12.04
N PRO A 159 7.49 3.54 -12.56
CA PRO A 159 8.71 4.11 -11.97
C PRO A 159 8.68 5.65 -11.89
N GLU A 160 8.08 6.32 -12.88
CA GLU A 160 7.99 7.78 -12.92
C GLU A 160 7.07 8.33 -11.82
N LEU A 161 5.88 7.72 -11.63
CA LEU A 161 4.95 8.09 -10.55
C LEU A 161 5.52 7.75 -9.18
N TYR A 162 6.26 6.65 -9.06
CA TYR A 162 6.96 6.28 -7.82
C TYR A 162 8.00 7.32 -7.42
N ALA A 163 8.84 7.75 -8.38
CA ALA A 163 9.81 8.82 -8.16
C ALA A 163 9.13 10.15 -7.79
N ALA A 164 8.05 10.51 -8.50
CA ALA A 164 7.30 11.74 -8.24
C ALA A 164 6.60 11.74 -6.86
N SER A 165 6.10 10.58 -6.42
CA SER A 165 5.49 10.40 -5.11
C SER A 165 6.49 10.64 -3.97
N LYS A 166 7.73 10.17 -4.16
CA LYS A 166 8.80 10.43 -3.21
C LYS A 166 9.12 11.93 -3.12
N VAL A 167 9.23 12.60 -4.27
CA VAL A 167 9.43 14.06 -4.32
C VAL A 167 8.29 14.79 -3.59
N SER A 168 7.04 14.37 -3.77
CA SER A 168 5.90 14.94 -3.04
C SER A 168 6.04 14.81 -1.52
N LEU A 169 6.43 13.63 -1.01
CA LEU A 169 6.63 13.42 0.42
C LEU A 169 7.79 14.26 0.97
N GLU A 170 8.93 14.27 0.28
CA GLU A 170 10.10 15.07 0.67
C GLU A 170 9.77 16.56 0.74
N ARG A 171 9.02 17.07 -0.24
CA ARG A 171 8.55 18.46 -0.24
C ARG A 171 7.65 18.76 0.97
N ARG A 172 6.67 17.89 1.24
CA ARG A 172 5.75 18.02 2.39
C ARG A 172 6.52 18.11 3.71
N LEU A 173 7.49 17.22 3.90
CA LEU A 173 8.29 17.14 5.13
C LEU A 173 9.27 18.30 5.24
N SER A 174 9.90 18.72 4.13
CA SER A 174 10.81 19.88 4.11
C SER A 174 10.11 21.21 4.46
N ALA A 175 8.80 21.31 4.21
CA ALA A 175 8.00 22.47 4.58
C ALA A 175 7.58 22.48 6.06
N GLY A 176 7.76 21.37 6.79
CA GLY A 176 7.36 21.23 8.19
C GLY A 176 6.28 20.17 8.46
N GLY A 177 5.86 19.41 7.45
CA GLY A 177 4.83 18.38 7.59
C GLY A 177 5.23 17.18 8.48
N GLY A 178 4.30 16.24 8.64
CA GLY A 178 4.49 15.09 9.53
C GLY A 178 4.35 15.43 11.02
N TYR A 179 3.83 16.61 11.36
CA TYR A 179 3.81 17.13 12.72
C TYR A 179 2.76 16.50 13.64
N THR A 180 2.05 15.45 13.23
CA THR A 180 1.08 14.70 14.05
C THR A 180 1.44 13.22 14.10
N GLY A 181 1.08 12.50 15.16
CA GLY A 181 1.29 11.06 15.32
C GLY A 181 0.98 10.21 14.08
N TRP A 182 -0.28 10.18 13.63
CA TRP A 182 -0.67 9.44 12.42
C TRP A 182 0.05 9.87 11.14
N SER A 183 0.29 11.17 10.95
CA SER A 183 1.00 11.68 9.76
C SER A 183 2.45 11.18 9.75
N ARG A 184 3.09 11.18 10.92
CA ARG A 184 4.43 10.63 11.11
C ARG A 184 4.48 9.13 10.85
N ALA A 185 3.47 8.39 11.33
CA ALA A 185 3.35 6.96 11.07
C ALA A 185 3.11 6.65 9.57
N TRP A 186 2.30 7.46 8.88
CA TRP A 186 2.08 7.31 7.44
C TRP A 186 3.35 7.61 6.63
N ALA A 187 4.12 8.65 7.00
CA ALA A 187 5.42 8.92 6.42
C ALA A 187 6.39 7.74 6.59
N ALA A 188 6.41 7.10 7.78
CA ALA A 188 7.22 5.90 8.00
C ALA A 188 6.83 4.74 7.07
N CYS A 189 5.53 4.50 6.86
CA CYS A 189 5.05 3.47 5.92
C CYS A 189 5.45 3.81 4.47
N LEU A 190 5.34 5.08 4.06
CA LEU A 190 5.72 5.53 2.73
C LEU A 190 7.24 5.36 2.49
N TYR A 191 8.09 5.76 3.44
CA TYR A 191 9.53 5.53 3.32
C TYR A 191 9.90 4.04 3.31
N ALA A 192 9.16 3.20 4.04
CA ALA A 192 9.32 1.74 3.93
C ALA A 192 8.96 1.24 2.52
N ARG A 193 7.87 1.75 1.92
CA ARG A 193 7.52 1.47 0.52
C ARG A 193 8.52 2.04 -0.48
N PHE A 194 9.23 3.12 -0.12
CA PHE A 194 10.31 3.68 -0.93
C PHE A 194 11.65 2.94 -0.82
N GLY A 195 11.75 1.91 0.05
CA GLY A 195 13.00 1.18 0.31
C GLY A 195 13.95 1.90 1.28
N GLU A 196 13.52 2.99 1.93
CA GLU A 196 14.37 3.86 2.74
C GLU A 196 14.26 3.54 4.23
N GLY A 197 14.79 2.38 4.62
CA GLY A 197 14.67 1.85 5.98
C GLY A 197 15.20 2.76 7.09
N ASP A 198 16.34 3.42 6.86
CA ASP A 198 16.91 4.33 7.86
C ASP A 198 15.98 5.53 8.14
N THR A 199 15.44 6.14 7.08
CA THR A 199 14.51 7.27 7.16
C THR A 199 13.15 6.86 7.73
N ALA A 200 12.64 5.67 7.36
CA ALA A 200 11.44 5.10 7.98
C ALA A 200 11.63 4.92 9.50
N LEU A 201 12.79 4.42 9.93
CA LEU A 201 13.10 4.27 11.36
C LEU A 201 13.26 5.60 12.08
N GLU A 202 13.78 6.65 11.43
CA GLU A 202 13.81 8.00 11.99
C GLU A 202 12.40 8.51 12.29
N HIS A 203 11.44 8.28 11.40
CA HIS A 203 10.04 8.63 11.66
C HIS A 203 9.42 7.81 12.79
N ILE A 204 9.75 6.53 12.93
CA ILE A 204 9.33 5.72 14.09
C ILE A 204 9.92 6.24 15.39
N ARG A 205 11.18 6.65 15.39
CA ARG A 205 11.82 7.26 16.58
C ARG A 205 11.14 8.58 16.95
N ALA A 206 10.82 9.43 15.98
CA ALA A 206 10.08 10.66 16.21
C ALA A 206 8.65 10.40 16.71
N LEU A 207 7.95 9.41 16.15
CA LEU A 207 6.63 8.98 16.63
C LEU A 207 6.66 8.63 18.12
N ILE A 208 7.64 7.84 18.56
CA ILE A 208 7.78 7.43 19.97
C ILE A 208 8.32 8.58 20.84
N GLY A 209 9.27 9.35 20.34
CA GLY A 209 9.97 10.38 21.11
C GLY A 209 9.17 11.68 21.29
N ASP A 210 8.42 12.07 20.26
CA ASP A 210 7.76 13.37 20.19
C ASP A 210 6.23 13.28 20.30
N PHE A 211 5.65 12.14 19.91
CA PHE A 211 4.20 11.94 19.80
C PHE A 211 3.67 10.78 20.64
N ALA A 212 4.37 10.33 21.68
CA ALA A 212 3.85 9.30 22.58
C ALA A 212 3.81 9.77 24.04
N THR A 213 2.82 9.29 24.79
CA THR A 213 2.79 9.40 26.25
C THR A 213 3.85 8.51 26.89
N GLU A 214 4.08 8.68 28.20
CA GLU A 214 4.89 7.75 29.01
C GLU A 214 4.37 6.31 28.95
N SER A 215 3.07 6.12 28.69
CA SER A 215 2.44 4.81 28.50
C SER A 215 2.46 4.33 27.04
N LEU A 216 3.26 4.97 26.18
CA LEU A 216 3.40 4.70 24.74
C LEU A 216 2.11 4.86 23.92
N LEU A 217 1.15 5.67 24.38
CA LEU A 217 -0.05 6.00 23.61
C LEU A 217 0.24 7.17 22.69
N ASP A 218 -0.16 7.07 21.42
CA ASP A 218 0.07 8.11 20.41
C ASP A 218 -0.71 9.40 20.70
N LEU A 219 -0.12 10.53 20.30
CA LEU A 219 -0.58 11.87 20.55
C LEU A 219 -0.73 12.64 19.25
N HIS A 220 -1.92 13.16 19.03
CA HIS A 220 -2.11 14.33 18.19
C HIS A 220 -1.77 15.58 19.00
N PRO A 221 -0.90 16.47 18.49
CA PRO A 221 -0.55 17.69 19.19
C PRO A 221 -1.78 18.52 19.61
N PRO A 222 -1.72 19.21 20.76
CA PRO A 222 -0.59 19.18 21.71
C PRO A 222 -0.60 17.95 22.64
N ARG A 223 -1.75 17.37 23.00
CA ARG A 223 -1.88 16.25 23.98
C ARG A 223 -3.20 15.47 23.86
N ILE A 224 -3.70 15.23 22.65
CA ILE A 224 -4.92 14.43 22.44
C ILE A 224 -4.49 13.01 22.08
N PHE A 225 -4.93 12.03 22.84
CA PHE A 225 -4.73 10.63 22.49
C PHE A 225 -5.44 10.32 21.16
N GLN A 226 -4.70 9.76 20.22
CA GLN A 226 -5.21 9.13 19.00
C GLN A 226 -4.53 7.77 18.86
N ILE A 227 -5.26 6.73 18.48
CA ILE A 227 -4.70 5.36 18.39
C ILE A 227 -4.05 5.07 17.02
N ASP A 228 -4.31 5.94 16.05
CA ASP A 228 -3.89 5.79 14.66
C ASP A 228 -2.37 5.75 14.50
N GLY A 229 -1.61 6.59 15.20
CA GLY A 229 -0.15 6.55 15.18
C GLY A 229 0.42 5.24 15.76
N ASN A 230 -0.19 4.66 16.81
CA ASN A 230 0.23 3.36 17.35
C ASN A 230 0.08 2.22 16.32
N LEU A 231 -1.08 2.17 15.65
CA LEU A 231 -1.38 1.14 14.65
C LEU A 231 -0.53 1.35 13.38
N GLY A 232 -0.40 2.59 12.93
CA GLY A 232 0.43 2.95 11.78
C GLY A 232 1.93 2.68 12.03
N GLY A 233 2.43 2.96 13.23
CA GLY A 233 3.82 2.67 13.59
C GLY A 233 4.12 1.17 13.59
N THR A 234 3.16 0.35 14.01
CA THR A 234 3.25 -1.11 13.91
C THR A 234 3.26 -1.57 12.44
N ALA A 235 2.38 -1.00 11.61
CA ALA A 235 2.33 -1.30 10.18
C ALA A 235 3.64 -0.92 9.46
N ALA A 236 4.23 0.23 9.77
CA ALA A 236 5.52 0.66 9.22
C ALA A 236 6.66 -0.32 9.56
N ILE A 237 6.70 -0.86 10.78
CA ILE A 237 7.69 -1.89 11.14
C ILE A 237 7.51 -3.15 10.29
N LEU A 238 6.27 -3.58 10.07
CA LEU A 238 5.99 -4.73 9.20
C LEU A 238 6.38 -4.43 7.74
N GLU A 239 6.04 -3.26 7.22
CA GLU A 239 6.37 -2.83 5.85
C GLU A 239 7.88 -2.68 5.61
N MET A 240 8.67 -2.35 6.64
CA MET A 240 10.15 -2.37 6.56
C MET A 240 10.72 -3.79 6.45
N LEU A 241 10.02 -4.77 7.03
CA LEU A 241 10.48 -6.14 7.20
C LEU A 241 9.97 -7.09 6.11
N LEU A 242 8.71 -6.99 5.71
CA LEU A 242 8.09 -7.82 4.68
C LEU A 242 6.99 -7.05 3.94
N GLN A 243 7.14 -6.97 2.63
CA GLN A 243 6.10 -6.54 1.70
C GLN A 243 5.52 -7.75 0.96
N SER A 244 4.24 -7.66 0.58
CA SER A 244 3.54 -8.78 -0.08
C SER A 244 2.52 -8.36 -1.14
N TYR A 245 2.56 -7.12 -1.59
CA TYR A 245 1.66 -6.61 -2.63
C TYR A 245 1.81 -7.42 -3.94
N PHE A 246 0.73 -7.54 -4.71
CA PHE A 246 0.58 -8.50 -5.84
C PHE A 246 0.84 -9.98 -5.48
N GLU A 247 0.69 -10.36 -4.21
CA GLU A 247 0.99 -11.71 -3.70
C GLU A 247 2.46 -12.14 -3.89
N GLU A 248 3.37 -11.16 -4.00
CA GLU A 248 4.82 -11.38 -4.15
C GLU A 248 5.55 -11.03 -2.86
N LEU A 249 6.25 -12.01 -2.26
CA LEU A 249 6.97 -11.79 -1.01
C LEU A 249 8.28 -11.04 -1.26
N HIS A 250 8.43 -9.89 -0.63
CA HIS A 250 9.65 -9.08 -0.67
C HIS A 250 10.20 -8.99 0.75
N PHE A 251 11.30 -9.71 1.00
CA PHE A 251 11.96 -9.79 2.30
C PHE A 251 12.88 -8.60 2.52
N LEU A 252 12.81 -8.00 3.70
CA LEU A 252 13.69 -6.92 4.15
C LEU A 252 13.74 -5.72 3.17
N PRO A 253 12.60 -5.29 2.58
CA PRO A 253 12.58 -4.31 1.49
C PRO A 253 13.14 -2.94 1.91
N ALA A 254 13.03 -2.61 3.20
CA ALA A 254 13.52 -1.36 3.78
C ALA A 254 14.09 -1.62 5.18
N LEU A 255 15.00 -2.60 5.31
CA LEU A 255 15.65 -2.90 6.58
C LEU A 255 16.58 -1.74 7.01
N PRO A 256 16.39 -1.12 8.18
CA PRO A 256 17.32 -0.10 8.69
C PRO A 256 18.71 -0.68 8.91
N LYS A 257 19.77 0.06 8.54
CA LYS A 257 21.17 -0.41 8.61
C LYS A 257 21.61 -0.76 10.03
N CYS A 258 20.98 -0.15 11.05
CA CYS A 258 21.28 -0.48 12.44
C CYS A 258 20.71 -1.83 12.90
N TRP A 259 19.75 -2.41 12.18
CA TRP A 259 19.18 -3.75 12.47
C TRP A 259 20.00 -4.83 11.78
N LYS A 260 21.27 -4.96 12.17
CA LYS A 260 22.19 -5.91 11.53
C LYS A 260 21.73 -7.36 11.64
N ASN A 261 21.22 -7.75 12.81
CA ASN A 261 20.81 -9.11 13.09
C ASN A 261 19.44 -9.10 13.75
N GLY A 262 18.60 -10.05 13.40
CA GLY A 262 17.30 -10.17 14.02
C GLY A 262 16.47 -11.30 13.45
N ARG A 263 15.29 -11.47 14.04
CA ARG A 263 14.29 -12.44 13.61
C ARG A 263 12.90 -11.91 13.88
N VAL A 264 11.94 -12.37 13.09
CA VAL A 264 10.51 -12.13 13.29
C VAL A 264 9.75 -13.39 12.91
N SER A 265 8.60 -13.61 13.55
CA SER A 265 7.79 -14.81 13.36
C SER A 265 6.31 -14.47 13.35
N GLY A 266 5.54 -15.21 12.55
CA GLY A 266 4.09 -15.07 12.46
C GLY A 266 3.60 -13.90 11.62
N ILE A 267 4.43 -13.33 10.74
CA ILE A 267 3.97 -12.28 9.83
C ILE A 267 3.01 -12.92 8.83
N ARG A 268 1.79 -12.39 8.71
CA ARG A 268 0.88 -12.76 7.63
C ARG A 268 1.24 -11.98 6.37
N ALA A 269 1.13 -12.62 5.22
CA ALA A 269 1.36 -12.00 3.92
C ALA A 269 0.21 -12.35 2.96
N ARG A 270 -0.03 -11.46 2.00
CA ARG A 270 -1.06 -11.63 0.97
C ARG A 270 -0.87 -12.92 0.20
N GLY A 271 -1.98 -13.53 -0.20
CA GLY A 271 -2.00 -14.85 -0.81
C GLY A 271 -2.11 -16.00 0.19
N GLY A 272 -2.35 -15.69 1.47
CA GLY A 272 -2.58 -16.69 2.51
C GLY A 272 -1.30 -17.30 3.05
N PHE A 273 -0.22 -16.51 3.14
CA PHE A 273 1.04 -16.98 3.69
C PHE A 273 1.25 -16.55 5.14
N THR A 274 1.94 -17.39 5.90
CA THR A 274 2.55 -17.04 7.19
C THR A 274 4.06 -17.20 7.07
N VAL A 275 4.79 -16.18 7.48
CA VAL A 275 6.23 -16.05 7.27
C VAL A 275 6.94 -15.83 8.60
N ASP A 276 7.97 -16.63 8.83
CA ASP A 276 9.03 -16.34 9.77
C ASP A 276 10.32 -16.07 9.00
N MET A 277 11.17 -15.18 9.51
CA MET A 277 12.46 -14.93 8.90
C MET A 277 13.51 -14.54 9.94
N GLU A 278 14.76 -14.84 9.61
CA GLU A 278 15.95 -14.45 10.34
C GLU A 278 16.94 -13.82 9.36
N TRP A 279 17.62 -12.78 9.83
CA TRP A 279 18.62 -12.05 9.04
C TRP A 279 19.89 -11.83 9.85
N GLN A 280 21.00 -11.80 9.13
CA GLN A 280 22.34 -11.59 9.67
C GLN A 280 23.12 -10.63 8.78
N ASP A 281 23.86 -9.70 9.39
CA ASP A 281 24.60 -8.64 8.71
C ASP A 281 23.79 -7.88 7.65
N GLY A 282 22.51 -7.64 7.96
CA GLY A 282 21.56 -6.92 7.11
C GLY A 282 21.04 -7.71 5.92
N ARG A 283 21.25 -9.02 5.87
CA ARG A 283 20.81 -9.90 4.77
C ARG A 283 19.93 -11.03 5.29
N LEU A 284 18.95 -11.42 4.49
CA LEU A 284 18.12 -12.58 4.79
C LEU A 284 19.02 -13.81 4.93
N LEU A 285 18.91 -14.52 6.06
CA LEU A 285 19.65 -15.76 6.30
C LEU A 285 18.77 -16.95 5.96
N LYS A 286 17.56 -16.96 6.51
CA LYS A 286 16.57 -18.01 6.26
C LYS A 286 15.15 -17.52 6.49
N ALA A 287 14.21 -18.17 5.82
CA ALA A 287 12.77 -17.96 6.02
C ALA A 287 12.02 -19.29 6.13
N ARG A 288 10.95 -19.30 6.93
CA ARG A 288 9.96 -20.38 6.96
C ARG A 288 8.64 -19.83 6.43
N ILE A 289 8.07 -20.47 5.43
CA ILE A 289 6.80 -20.07 4.83
C ILE A 289 5.80 -21.21 4.92
N VAL A 290 4.57 -20.88 5.32
CA VAL A 290 3.40 -21.76 5.28
C VAL A 290 2.35 -21.09 4.41
N SER A 291 1.67 -21.87 3.56
CA SER A 291 0.52 -21.38 2.78
C SER A 291 -0.75 -22.12 3.19
N VAL A 292 -1.87 -21.40 3.27
CA VAL A 292 -3.19 -22.00 3.52
C VAL A 292 -3.81 -22.62 2.26
N LYS A 293 -3.16 -22.50 1.09
CA LYS A 293 -3.63 -23.05 -0.19
C LYS A 293 -2.51 -23.72 -0.99
N ASN A 294 -2.91 -24.59 -1.91
CA ASN A 294 -2.02 -25.08 -2.96
C ASN A 294 -1.81 -23.95 -3.98
N ARG A 295 -0.58 -23.46 -4.10
CA ARG A 295 -0.27 -22.35 -5.01
C ARG A 295 1.23 -22.22 -5.25
N ASN A 296 1.61 -21.43 -6.24
CA ASN A 296 2.99 -20.97 -6.34
C ASN A 296 3.25 -19.88 -5.29
N CYS A 297 4.41 -19.94 -4.66
CA CYS A 297 5.00 -18.85 -3.90
C CYS A 297 5.96 -18.09 -4.80
N VAL A 298 5.84 -16.77 -4.83
CA VAL A 298 6.70 -15.87 -5.59
C VAL A 298 7.49 -15.02 -4.60
N ILE A 299 8.81 -15.02 -4.73
CA ILE A 299 9.72 -14.23 -3.91
C ILE A 299 10.48 -13.27 -4.80
N ARG A 300 10.45 -11.97 -4.47
CA ARG A 300 11.31 -10.97 -5.07
C ARG A 300 12.72 -11.08 -4.50
N THR A 301 13.72 -11.13 -5.38
CA THR A 301 15.11 -11.36 -5.01
C THR A 301 16.08 -10.59 -5.91
N ASN A 302 17.25 -10.27 -5.36
CA ASN A 302 18.37 -9.64 -6.05
C ASN A 302 19.43 -10.65 -6.53
N HIS A 303 19.00 -11.84 -6.97
CA HIS A 303 19.84 -12.91 -7.52
C HIS A 303 20.85 -13.55 -6.53
N GLU A 304 20.50 -13.63 -5.25
CA GLU A 304 21.25 -14.47 -4.33
C GLU A 304 21.08 -15.96 -4.68
N LYS A 305 21.92 -16.81 -4.09
CA LYS A 305 21.76 -18.25 -4.18
C LYS A 305 20.78 -18.71 -3.11
N TYR A 306 19.76 -19.46 -3.52
CA TYR A 306 18.75 -19.99 -2.62
C TYR A 306 18.74 -21.51 -2.67
N SER A 307 18.56 -22.12 -1.51
CA SER A 307 18.10 -23.49 -1.38
C SER A 307 16.72 -23.52 -0.71
N ILE A 308 15.85 -24.40 -1.20
CA ILE A 308 14.49 -24.57 -0.68
C ILE A 308 14.28 -26.02 -0.30
N GLN A 309 13.77 -26.25 0.90
CA GLN A 309 13.43 -27.57 1.41
C GLN A 309 11.99 -27.60 1.90
N ASP A 310 11.33 -28.74 1.73
CA ASP A 310 10.04 -29.00 2.38
C ASP A 310 10.21 -29.40 3.85
N SER A 311 9.10 -29.63 4.54
CA SER A 311 9.06 -30.04 5.95
C SER A 311 9.75 -31.37 6.25
N TRP A 312 10.10 -32.18 5.24
CA TRP A 312 10.82 -33.43 5.38
C TRP A 312 12.30 -33.32 5.01
N GLY A 313 12.77 -32.11 4.67
CA GLY A 313 14.14 -31.86 4.25
C GLY A 313 14.42 -32.22 2.79
N ASN A 314 13.38 -32.51 1.98
CA ASN A 314 13.60 -32.77 0.56
C ASN A 314 13.83 -31.46 -0.19
N PRO A 315 14.79 -31.40 -1.13
CA PRO A 315 14.97 -30.24 -1.98
C PRO A 315 13.73 -29.96 -2.84
N VAL A 316 13.30 -28.70 -2.87
CA VAL A 316 12.19 -28.22 -3.71
C VAL A 316 12.77 -27.47 -4.90
N LYS A 317 12.35 -27.87 -6.10
CA LYS A 317 12.76 -27.17 -7.32
C LYS A 317 12.04 -25.82 -7.42
N PHE A 318 12.76 -24.83 -7.90
CA PHE A 318 12.23 -23.50 -8.20
C PHE A 318 12.71 -23.03 -9.57
N THR A 319 12.02 -22.03 -10.12
CA THR A 319 12.36 -21.35 -11.37
C THR A 319 12.66 -19.89 -11.09
N MET A 320 13.52 -19.30 -11.92
CA MET A 320 13.82 -17.86 -11.90
C MET A 320 13.18 -17.19 -13.11
N GLU A 321 12.38 -16.15 -12.86
CA GLU A 321 11.78 -15.28 -13.87
C GLU A 321 12.20 -13.84 -13.58
N GLY A 322 13.28 -13.38 -14.22
CA GLY A 322 13.90 -12.09 -13.88
C GLY A 322 14.38 -12.06 -12.43
N SER A 323 13.87 -11.11 -11.64
CA SER A 323 14.12 -10.96 -10.21
C SER A 323 13.15 -11.76 -9.32
N LYS A 324 12.39 -12.70 -9.89
CA LYS A 324 11.41 -13.51 -9.15
C LYS A 324 11.84 -14.96 -9.06
N LEU A 325 11.88 -15.48 -7.83
CA LEU A 325 12.00 -16.90 -7.53
C LEU A 325 10.60 -17.49 -7.35
N ILE A 326 10.30 -18.60 -8.02
CA ILE A 326 8.95 -19.20 -8.04
C ILE A 326 9.04 -20.69 -7.73
N PHE A 327 8.23 -21.17 -6.78
CA PHE A 327 8.14 -22.59 -6.45
C PHE A 327 6.74 -22.99 -5.98
N PRO A 328 6.33 -24.25 -6.19
CA PRO A 328 5.02 -24.73 -5.76
C PRO A 328 5.00 -25.02 -4.26
N MET A 329 3.94 -24.57 -3.60
CA MET A 329 3.60 -24.87 -2.22
C MET A 329 2.31 -25.68 -2.13
N TRP A 330 2.30 -26.66 -1.23
CA TRP A 330 1.10 -27.38 -0.82
C TRP A 330 0.56 -26.80 0.49
N ASN A 331 -0.77 -26.80 0.62
CA ASN A 331 -1.46 -26.26 1.78
C ASN A 331 -0.97 -26.90 3.09
N ASP A 332 -0.84 -26.08 4.12
CA ASP A 332 -0.46 -26.44 5.49
C ASP A 332 0.92 -27.14 5.60
N ARG A 333 1.75 -27.08 4.55
CA ARG A 333 3.13 -27.53 4.59
C ARG A 333 4.08 -26.36 4.83
N MET A 334 5.18 -26.66 5.51
CA MET A 334 6.26 -25.71 5.77
C MET A 334 7.33 -25.84 4.69
N TYR A 335 7.81 -24.69 4.23
CA TYR A 335 8.92 -24.57 3.31
C TYR A 335 10.00 -23.71 3.94
N PHE A 336 11.25 -24.17 3.86
CA PHE A 336 12.41 -23.52 4.43
C PHE A 336 13.29 -23.01 3.30
N ILE A 337 13.53 -21.70 3.29
CA ILE A 337 14.41 -21.02 2.35
C ILE A 337 15.67 -20.65 3.09
N THR A 338 16.83 -20.96 2.50
CA THR A 338 18.14 -20.53 3.01
C THR A 338 18.86 -19.77 1.91
N VAL A 339 19.46 -18.63 2.27
CA VAL A 339 20.33 -17.86 1.40
C VAL A 339 21.77 -18.35 1.60
N GLU A 340 22.45 -18.73 0.51
CA GLU A 340 23.80 -19.33 0.54
C GLU A 340 24.94 -18.32 0.41
#